data_AF-A0A1C4YHG8-F1
#
_entry.id   AF-A0A1C4YHG8-F1
#
_cell.length_a   1.000
_cell.length_b   1.000
_cell.length_c   1.000
_cell.angle_alpha   90.00
_cell.angle_beta   90.00
_cell.angle_gamma   90.00
#
_symmetry.space_group_name_H-M   'P 1'
#
loop_
_entity.id
_entity.type
_entity.pdbx_description
1 polymer ?
#
loop_
_entity_poly.entity_id
_entity_poly.type
_entity_poly.pdbx_seq_one_letter_code
_entity_poly.pdbx_strand_id
1 'polypeptide(L)'
;MAEPLRDRARRATGWRLKMNGDVRPHYVVCGSDPLAYWVVRSLLATDPPAGRVRVTLVVPERRRSEGPDGRDLPGVQVVRADRLDEATFRRAGLAGADGLALLHQDDVGNMHAALCAQEVEPRLRLVVRMFNTSLANGLRQLFPDSAVLSDASISAPAFVAAALGELAPTHFRHAGRTLYVARRADVRPQDVVSGLAVTTDPELVRVLPADEASADVVLAEATGRPPGTELAARRLVRARRRRQPVAVLLRALRSFATRKIGVAVLVLLAVIAVLGWLNARAAHVNWSDALYLTLVTTLSGQDPDLGKPVAAQIMQVVLNLAGLALIPLITAAVVDGIVNARLALHAGRIQPDRSGHVVVVGLGNIGTRVMAQLHDFGVEVVAIDRNPDARGAPLAHRLGVPLIVGDAGQEETLRAASVDTSQALVVVSTDDGVNLRAALNARSLDPDLRVVLRLFDGDFAERIQQAFGIGISRSVSYLAAPAFAAAMLDRAVIATIPVDRHALLVTEVPVVAGSPLDGRPLAAVARPGEVRLLAHTRAGQKTEWSTDPRMVIHAGDRLTVVARRAGLTALLRETTPVPPPAPAGTPAPRQPDE
;
A
#
# COMPACT_ATOMS: atom_id res chain seq x y z
N MET A 1 37.39 18.02 -3.64
CA MET A 1 36.29 17.24 -3.01
C MET A 1 35.33 18.06 -2.12
N ALA A 2 35.28 19.41 -2.22
CA ALA A 2 34.42 20.27 -1.39
C ALA A 2 33.29 21.01 -2.17
N GLU A 3 33.25 20.85 -3.50
CA GLU A 3 32.33 21.53 -4.41
C GLU A 3 30.85 21.14 -4.28
N PRO A 4 30.47 19.85 -4.19
CA PRO A 4 29.05 19.47 -4.13
C PRO A 4 28.36 19.89 -2.83
N LEU A 5 29.11 20.03 -1.73
CA LEU A 5 28.60 20.49 -0.44
C LEU A 5 28.35 22.01 -0.41
N ARG A 6 29.22 22.80 -1.07
CA ARG A 6 29.03 24.25 -1.22
C ARG A 6 27.84 24.57 -2.12
N ASP A 7 27.60 23.80 -3.17
CA ASP A 7 26.43 23.98 -4.04
C ASP A 7 25.11 23.56 -3.37
N ARG A 8 25.12 22.55 -2.48
CA ARG A 8 23.95 22.22 -1.64
C ARG A 8 23.64 23.32 -0.62
N ALA A 9 24.67 23.85 0.06
CA ALA A 9 24.50 24.97 0.97
C ALA A 9 24.00 26.24 0.26
N ARG A 10 24.52 26.54 -0.94
CA ARG A 10 24.07 27.69 -1.76
C ARG A 10 22.62 27.57 -2.24
N ARG A 11 22.16 26.35 -2.54
CA ARG A 11 20.76 26.05 -2.88
C ARG A 11 19.83 26.13 -1.68
N ALA A 12 20.27 25.64 -0.52
CA ALA A 12 19.54 25.80 0.74
C ALA A 12 19.39 27.28 1.15
N THR A 13 20.39 28.12 0.82
CA THR A 13 20.37 29.57 1.09
C THR A 13 19.68 30.39 -0.02
N GLY A 14 19.16 29.77 -1.09
CA GLY A 14 18.43 30.43 -2.17
C GLY A 14 19.22 31.46 -2.99
N TRP A 15 20.55 31.48 -2.88
CA TRP A 15 21.40 32.52 -3.48
C TRP A 15 22.00 32.05 -4.81
N ARG A 16 21.17 32.05 -5.85
CA ARG A 16 21.63 32.13 -7.25
C ARG A 16 21.12 33.44 -7.83
N LEU A 17 22.02 34.32 -8.28
CA LEU A 17 21.63 35.40 -9.19
C LEU A 17 21.17 34.75 -10.49
N LYS A 18 19.86 34.75 -10.75
CA LYS A 18 19.28 34.25 -12.00
C LYS A 18 19.43 35.33 -13.08
N MET A 19 19.64 34.91 -14.33
CA MET A 19 19.72 35.80 -15.51
C MET A 19 18.52 36.75 -15.66
N ASN A 20 17.38 36.45 -15.01
CA ASN A 20 16.14 37.23 -15.06
C ASN A 20 15.93 38.19 -13.87
N GLY A 21 16.89 38.34 -12.95
CA GLY A 21 16.79 39.28 -11.82
C GLY A 21 15.80 38.90 -10.70
N ASP A 22 14.98 37.85 -10.86
CA ASP A 22 14.11 37.31 -9.81
C ASP A 22 14.89 36.33 -8.92
N VAL A 23 14.98 36.64 -7.62
CA VAL A 23 15.76 35.87 -6.62
C VAL A 23 14.94 34.72 -6.01
N ARG A 24 13.64 34.61 -6.35
CA ARG A 24 12.77 33.59 -5.75
C ARG A 24 13.12 32.18 -6.24
N PRO A 25 13.09 31.17 -5.35
CA PRO A 25 13.26 29.79 -5.75
C PRO A 25 12.08 29.36 -6.64
N HIS A 26 12.38 28.68 -7.74
CA HIS A 26 11.42 28.24 -8.74
C HIS A 26 11.43 26.72 -8.86
N TYR A 27 10.27 26.10 -8.66
CA TYR A 27 10.10 24.66 -8.82
C TYR A 27 9.09 24.36 -9.92
N VAL A 28 9.42 23.38 -10.75
CA VAL A 28 8.50 22.81 -11.74
C VAL A 28 7.96 21.49 -11.19
N VAL A 29 6.65 21.29 -11.22
CA VAL A 29 5.99 20.06 -10.78
C VAL A 29 5.19 19.51 -11.96
N CYS A 30 5.47 18.28 -12.38
CA CYS A 30 4.79 17.60 -13.46
C CYS A 30 3.93 16.47 -12.89
N GLY A 31 2.62 16.60 -13.03
CA GLY A 31 1.66 15.61 -12.52
C GLY A 31 0.25 16.17 -12.50
N SER A 32 -0.73 15.27 -12.48
CA SER A 32 -2.15 15.61 -12.59
C SER A 32 -3.04 14.83 -11.63
N ASP A 33 -2.43 14.23 -10.62
CA ASP A 33 -3.11 13.44 -9.61
C ASP A 33 -3.07 14.18 -8.25
N PRO A 34 -3.80 13.67 -7.23
CA PRO A 34 -3.84 14.32 -5.93
C PRO A 34 -2.47 14.45 -5.26
N LEU A 35 -1.47 13.62 -5.61
CA LEU A 35 -0.11 13.77 -5.07
C LEU A 35 0.51 15.08 -5.57
N ALA A 36 0.38 15.39 -6.86
CA ALA A 36 0.85 16.67 -7.40
C ALA A 36 0.19 17.87 -6.70
N TYR A 37 -1.13 17.82 -6.50
CA TYR A 37 -1.87 18.84 -5.74
C TYR A 37 -1.30 19.04 -4.33
N TRP A 38 -1.13 17.98 -3.56
CA TRP A 38 -0.64 18.08 -2.17
C TRP A 38 0.83 18.48 -2.09
N VAL A 39 1.66 18.10 -3.06
CA VAL A 39 3.06 18.56 -3.17
C VAL A 39 3.11 20.05 -3.45
N VAL A 40 2.35 20.54 -4.44
CA VAL A 40 2.27 21.99 -4.75
C VAL A 40 1.77 22.77 -3.54
N ARG A 41 0.68 22.32 -2.89
CA ARG A 41 0.17 22.94 -1.66
C ARG A 41 1.21 22.95 -0.55
N SER A 42 2.00 21.88 -0.40
CA SER A 42 3.09 21.79 0.58
C SER A 42 4.23 22.76 0.27
N LEU A 43 4.58 22.94 -1.01
CA LEU A 43 5.58 23.90 -1.46
C LEU A 43 5.12 25.35 -1.25
N LEU A 44 3.88 25.69 -1.63
CA LEU A 44 3.31 27.03 -1.44
C LEU A 44 3.13 27.43 0.03
N ALA A 45 2.85 26.45 0.89
CA ALA A 45 2.79 26.66 2.34
C ALA A 45 4.17 26.85 2.99
N THR A 46 5.25 26.79 2.21
CA THR A 46 6.59 27.14 2.66
C THR A 46 6.78 28.63 2.40
N ASP A 47 7.04 29.42 3.43
CA ASP A 47 7.50 30.82 3.32
C ASP A 47 9.03 30.80 3.48
N PRO A 48 9.83 30.82 2.39
CA PRO A 48 11.26 31.04 2.49
C PRO A 48 11.57 32.51 2.83
N PRO A 49 12.76 32.78 3.41
CA PRO A 49 13.22 34.14 3.72
C PRO A 49 13.43 35.06 2.50
N ALA A 50 13.33 34.54 1.26
CA ALA A 50 13.51 35.28 0.00
C ALA A 50 12.18 35.60 -0.75
N GLY A 51 11.03 35.46 -0.08
CA GLY A 51 9.71 35.62 -0.68
C GLY A 51 9.06 34.30 -1.11
N ARG A 52 7.75 34.34 -1.42
CA ARG A 52 6.96 33.15 -1.79
C ARG A 52 7.62 32.38 -2.93
N VAL A 53 7.73 31.05 -2.76
CA VAL A 53 8.22 30.12 -3.79
C VAL A 53 7.42 30.28 -5.08
N ARG A 54 8.10 30.33 -6.24
CA ARG A 54 7.43 30.24 -7.54
C ARG A 54 7.22 28.76 -7.88
N VAL A 55 6.00 28.38 -8.19
CA VAL A 55 5.68 27.00 -8.62
C VAL A 55 5.05 27.04 -10.01
N THR A 56 5.62 26.27 -10.94
CA THR A 56 4.99 25.97 -12.23
C THR A 56 4.49 24.53 -12.20
N LEU A 57 3.19 24.34 -12.45
CA LEU A 57 2.54 23.04 -12.52
C LEU A 57 2.29 22.66 -13.98
N VAL A 58 2.87 21.54 -14.42
CA VAL A 58 2.64 20.96 -15.76
C VAL A 58 1.60 19.85 -15.65
N VAL A 59 0.48 20.03 -16.36
CA VAL A 59 -0.68 19.13 -16.36
C VAL A 59 -1.07 18.78 -17.80
N PRO A 60 -1.68 17.60 -18.06
CA PRO A 60 -2.20 17.24 -19.37
C PRO A 60 -3.32 18.20 -19.80
N GLU A 61 -3.65 18.26 -21.10
CA GLU A 61 -4.69 19.18 -21.57
C GLU A 61 -6.05 18.84 -20.97
N ARG A 62 -6.40 17.55 -21.03
CA ARG A 62 -7.65 17.01 -20.48
C ARG A 62 -7.44 16.48 -19.06
N ARG A 63 -8.43 16.68 -18.19
CA ARG A 63 -8.44 16.03 -16.86
C ARG A 63 -8.58 14.53 -17.06
N ARG A 64 -7.69 13.77 -16.42
CA ARG A 64 -7.69 12.29 -16.43
C ARG A 64 -8.13 11.69 -15.09
N SER A 65 -8.22 12.50 -14.04
CA SER A 65 -8.62 12.08 -12.70
C SER A 65 -9.76 12.98 -12.21
N GLU A 66 -10.70 12.40 -11.45
CA GLU A 66 -11.80 13.13 -10.80
C GLU A 66 -11.34 13.92 -9.57
N GLY A 67 -10.11 13.67 -9.07
CA GLY A 67 -9.54 14.34 -7.90
C GLY A 67 -8.94 15.72 -8.20
N PRO A 68 -8.51 16.45 -7.14
CA PRO A 68 -7.88 17.77 -7.30
C PRO A 68 -6.54 17.63 -8.03
N ASP A 69 -6.37 18.40 -9.11
CA ASP A 69 -5.18 18.36 -9.97
C ASP A 69 -4.29 19.61 -9.87
N GLY A 70 -4.63 20.55 -8.98
CA GLY A 70 -3.83 21.74 -8.68
C GLY A 70 -3.98 22.92 -9.64
N ARG A 71 -4.74 22.78 -10.74
CA ARG A 71 -4.96 23.89 -11.71
C ARG A 71 -5.59 25.13 -11.10
N ASP A 72 -6.37 24.94 -10.05
CA ASP A 72 -7.17 25.97 -9.39
C ASP A 72 -6.45 26.60 -8.18
N LEU A 73 -5.18 26.22 -7.92
CA LEU A 73 -4.42 26.75 -6.79
C LEU A 73 -3.94 28.18 -7.05
N PRO A 74 -4.18 29.13 -6.11
CA PRO A 74 -3.73 30.51 -6.27
C PRO A 74 -2.19 30.59 -6.18
N GLY A 75 -1.58 31.40 -7.05
CA GLY A 75 -0.13 31.62 -7.05
C GLY A 75 0.69 30.56 -7.79
N VAL A 76 0.06 29.69 -8.58
CA VAL A 76 0.72 28.67 -9.41
C VAL A 76 0.61 29.04 -10.88
N GLN A 77 1.73 28.95 -11.61
CA GLN A 77 1.70 29.04 -13.07
C GLN A 77 1.36 27.66 -13.65
N VAL A 78 0.31 27.56 -14.46
CA VAL A 78 -0.09 26.28 -15.06
C VAL A 78 0.36 26.19 -16.51
N VAL A 79 1.07 25.13 -16.87
CA VAL A 79 1.41 24.79 -18.25
C VAL A 79 0.66 23.52 -18.65
N ARG A 80 -0.06 23.58 -19.75
CA ARG A 80 -0.79 22.44 -20.30
C ARG A 80 0.06 21.74 -21.36
N ALA A 81 0.30 20.45 -21.18
CA ALA A 81 1.04 19.62 -22.12
C ALA A 81 0.79 18.13 -21.83
N ASP A 82 0.48 17.36 -22.87
CA ASP A 82 0.31 15.90 -22.75
C ASP A 82 1.64 15.13 -22.80
N ARG A 83 2.71 15.77 -23.30
CA ARG A 83 4.07 15.19 -23.37
C ARG A 83 5.04 16.06 -22.57
N LEU A 84 5.99 15.41 -21.91
CA LEU A 84 7.07 16.07 -21.17
C LEU A 84 8.36 16.02 -21.98
N ASP A 85 8.44 16.88 -23.00
CA ASP A 85 9.61 17.06 -23.86
C ASP A 85 10.37 18.36 -23.53
N GLU A 86 11.53 18.56 -24.16
CA GLU A 86 12.35 19.77 -23.98
C GLU A 86 11.54 21.06 -24.19
N ALA A 87 10.69 21.12 -25.22
CA ALA A 87 9.90 22.31 -25.55
C ALA A 87 8.92 22.65 -24.42
N THR A 88 8.26 21.63 -23.87
CA THR A 88 7.36 21.76 -22.72
C THR A 88 8.13 22.24 -21.49
N PHE A 89 9.31 21.70 -21.21
CA PHE A 89 10.13 22.12 -20.08
C PHE A 89 10.64 23.56 -20.20
N ARG A 90 11.07 23.98 -21.40
CA ARG A 90 11.43 25.38 -21.66
C ARG A 90 10.25 26.32 -21.45
N ARG A 91 9.06 25.95 -21.95
CA ARG A 91 7.81 26.72 -21.73
C ARG A 91 7.39 26.76 -20.26
N ALA A 92 7.68 25.71 -19.50
CA ALA A 92 7.48 25.67 -18.05
C ALA A 92 8.51 26.48 -17.25
N GLY A 93 9.52 27.05 -17.93
CA GLY A 93 10.59 27.83 -17.30
C GLY A 93 11.57 26.95 -16.53
N LEU A 94 11.80 25.71 -16.96
CA LEU A 94 12.72 24.80 -16.27
C LEU A 94 14.17 25.31 -16.30
N ALA A 95 14.58 26.05 -17.33
CA ALA A 95 15.89 26.66 -17.40
C ALA A 95 16.10 27.65 -16.24
N GLY A 96 17.09 27.39 -15.38
CA GLY A 96 17.32 28.16 -14.15
C GLY A 96 16.35 27.86 -13.00
N ALA A 97 15.54 26.80 -13.09
CA ALA A 97 14.74 26.32 -11.97
C ALA A 97 15.61 25.62 -10.92
N ASP A 98 15.16 25.67 -9.66
CA ASP A 98 15.86 25.09 -8.52
C ASP A 98 15.55 23.59 -8.35
N GLY A 99 14.43 23.12 -8.89
CA GLY A 99 14.11 21.69 -8.95
C GLY A 99 12.91 21.33 -9.81
N LEU A 100 12.82 20.05 -10.15
CA LEU A 100 11.75 19.43 -10.92
C LEU A 100 11.19 18.22 -10.16
N ALA A 101 9.87 18.16 -9.99
CA ALA A 101 9.17 16.98 -9.52
C ALA A 101 8.46 16.27 -10.68
N LEU A 102 8.77 15.01 -10.93
CA LEU A 102 8.09 14.14 -11.87
C LEU A 102 7.21 13.14 -11.10
N LEU A 103 5.91 13.41 -11.04
CA LEU A 103 4.98 12.74 -10.11
C LEU A 103 3.97 11.80 -10.78
N HIS A 104 4.10 11.57 -12.09
CA HIS A 104 3.25 10.62 -12.80
C HIS A 104 3.43 9.19 -12.28
N GLN A 105 2.39 8.35 -12.44
CA GLN A 105 2.45 6.94 -12.04
C GLN A 105 3.26 6.06 -13.01
N ASP A 106 3.52 6.56 -14.22
CA ASP A 106 4.30 5.89 -15.24
C ASP A 106 5.81 6.04 -14.95
N ASP A 107 6.40 4.99 -14.37
CA ASP A 107 7.82 4.95 -14.02
C ASP A 107 8.73 5.15 -15.26
N VAL A 108 8.33 4.64 -16.43
CA VAL A 108 9.12 4.74 -17.67
C VAL A 108 8.99 6.14 -18.27
N GLY A 109 7.77 6.67 -18.32
CA GLY A 109 7.52 8.06 -18.72
C GLY A 109 8.27 9.07 -17.85
N ASN A 110 8.35 8.83 -16.54
CA ASN A 110 9.16 9.66 -15.63
C ASN A 110 10.66 9.57 -15.93
N MET A 111 11.18 8.41 -16.35
CA MET A 111 12.57 8.28 -16.76
C MET A 111 12.87 9.06 -18.05
N HIS A 112 12.00 8.98 -19.06
CA HIS A 112 12.15 9.77 -20.28
C HIS A 112 12.08 11.28 -20.01
N ALA A 113 11.12 11.70 -19.20
CA ALA A 113 10.98 13.10 -18.80
C ALA A 113 12.20 13.62 -18.03
N ALA A 114 12.82 12.78 -17.18
CA ALA A 114 14.05 13.13 -16.48
C ALA A 114 15.23 13.37 -17.43
N LEU A 115 15.37 12.56 -18.48
CA LEU A 115 16.41 12.73 -19.49
C LEU A 115 16.22 14.04 -20.28
N CYS A 116 15.00 14.31 -20.78
CA CYS A 116 14.69 15.56 -21.48
C CYS A 116 14.86 16.80 -20.59
N ALA A 117 14.55 16.69 -19.29
CA ALA A 117 14.79 17.77 -18.34
C ALA A 117 16.28 18.10 -18.19
N GLN A 118 17.15 17.10 -18.27
CA GLN A 118 18.60 17.28 -18.15
C GLN A 118 19.21 18.01 -19.35
N GLU A 119 18.63 17.84 -20.54
CA GLU A 119 19.02 18.58 -21.75
C GLU A 119 18.71 20.09 -21.62
N VAL A 120 17.69 20.44 -20.84
CA VAL A 120 17.27 21.83 -20.61
C VAL A 120 18.02 22.48 -19.44
N GLU A 121 18.16 21.78 -18.31
CA GLU A 121 18.85 22.29 -17.11
C GLU A 121 19.71 21.18 -16.49
N PRO A 122 21.01 21.10 -16.79
CA PRO A 122 21.86 20.01 -16.31
C PRO A 122 22.07 19.98 -14.79
N ARG A 123 21.88 21.11 -14.09
CA ARG A 123 22.14 21.25 -12.65
C ARG A 123 20.86 21.34 -11.81
N LEU A 124 19.81 20.62 -12.21
CA LEU A 124 18.55 20.59 -11.48
C LEU A 124 18.53 19.59 -10.30
N ARG A 125 17.80 19.95 -9.24
CA ARG A 125 17.35 18.97 -8.23
C ARG A 125 16.18 18.18 -8.81
N LEU A 126 16.36 16.88 -9.02
CA LEU A 126 15.33 16.05 -9.63
C LEU A 126 14.64 15.18 -8.57
N VAL A 127 13.32 15.31 -8.40
CA VAL A 127 12.52 14.43 -7.54
C VAL A 127 11.60 13.61 -8.42
N VAL A 128 11.71 12.28 -8.33
CA VAL A 128 10.99 11.37 -9.22
C VAL A 128 10.17 10.39 -8.40
N ARG A 129 8.88 10.27 -8.74
CA ARG A 129 8.05 9.18 -8.25
C ARG A 129 8.39 7.91 -9.03
N MET A 130 8.80 6.86 -8.33
CA MET A 130 8.98 5.53 -8.92
C MET A 130 8.51 4.43 -7.97
N PHE A 131 7.78 3.46 -8.52
CA PHE A 131 7.45 2.23 -7.82
C PHE A 131 8.50 1.12 -8.06
N ASN A 132 9.01 1.03 -9.30
CA ASN A 132 9.99 0.03 -9.69
C ASN A 132 11.39 0.34 -9.11
N THR A 133 11.89 -0.56 -8.28
CA THR A 133 13.18 -0.41 -7.59
C THR A 133 14.38 -0.50 -8.53
N SER A 134 14.29 -1.27 -9.62
CA SER A 134 15.38 -1.40 -10.59
C SER A 134 15.55 -0.12 -11.41
N LEU A 135 14.44 0.48 -11.88
CA LEU A 135 14.47 1.78 -12.55
C LEU A 135 14.94 2.89 -11.59
N ALA A 136 14.51 2.85 -10.33
CA ALA A 136 14.95 3.79 -9.31
C ALA A 136 16.47 3.74 -9.09
N ASN A 137 17.07 2.55 -9.07
CA ASN A 137 18.51 2.40 -8.92
C ASN A 137 19.28 2.91 -10.15
N GLY A 138 18.79 2.63 -11.36
CA GLY A 138 19.35 3.19 -12.58
C GLY A 138 19.30 4.72 -12.61
N LEU A 139 18.18 5.31 -12.21
CA LEU A 139 18.02 6.77 -12.18
C LEU A 139 18.97 7.42 -11.17
N ARG A 140 19.18 6.81 -9.99
CA ARG A 140 20.14 7.32 -8.99
C ARG A 140 21.59 7.27 -9.47
N GLN A 141 21.94 6.31 -10.34
CA GLN A 141 23.28 6.24 -10.93
C GLN A 141 23.49 7.33 -12.00
N LEU A 142 22.47 7.60 -12.81
CA LEU A 142 22.52 8.62 -13.87
C LEU A 142 22.46 10.05 -13.33
N PHE A 143 21.69 10.27 -12.25
CA PHE A 143 21.48 11.59 -11.67
C PHE A 143 21.84 11.58 -10.18
N PRO A 144 23.10 11.92 -9.83
CA PRO A 144 23.57 11.94 -8.44
C PRO A 144 22.79 12.90 -7.53
N ASP A 145 22.20 13.94 -8.10
CA ASP A 145 21.40 14.94 -7.39
C ASP A 145 19.88 14.70 -7.50
N SER A 146 19.49 13.43 -7.61
CA SER A 146 18.09 13.00 -7.64
C SER A 146 17.58 12.46 -6.30
N ALA A 147 16.28 12.55 -6.07
CA ALA A 147 15.58 11.80 -5.03
C ALA A 147 14.46 10.99 -5.68
N VAL A 148 14.61 9.67 -5.60
CA VAL A 148 13.59 8.73 -6.09
C VAL A 148 12.78 8.23 -4.92
N LEU A 149 11.48 8.51 -4.95
CA LEU A 149 10.53 8.23 -3.88
C LEU A 149 9.37 7.39 -4.39
N SER A 150 8.84 6.52 -3.52
CA SER A 150 7.65 5.72 -3.78
C SER A 150 6.55 6.14 -2.82
N ASP A 151 5.50 6.79 -3.32
CA ASP A 151 4.33 7.17 -2.53
C ASP A 151 3.66 5.96 -1.87
N ALA A 152 3.61 4.83 -2.59
CA ALA A 152 3.13 3.56 -2.06
C ALA A 152 3.98 3.05 -0.89
N SER A 153 5.31 3.11 -1.01
CA SER A 153 6.21 2.63 0.07
C SER A 153 6.20 3.56 1.28
N ILE A 154 6.04 4.88 1.06
CA ILE A 154 5.91 5.88 2.13
C ILE A 154 4.58 5.69 2.88
N SER A 155 3.51 5.34 2.18
CA SER A 155 2.15 5.29 2.76
C SER A 155 1.75 3.91 3.29
N ALA A 156 2.25 2.81 2.71
CA ALA A 156 1.88 1.44 3.09
C ALA A 156 1.96 1.15 4.60
N PRO A 157 2.99 1.61 5.35
CA PRO A 157 3.05 1.38 6.79
C PRO A 157 1.83 1.90 7.54
N ALA A 158 1.24 3.02 7.11
CA ALA A 158 0.03 3.58 7.73
C ALA A 158 -1.22 2.71 7.50
N PHE A 159 -1.32 2.06 6.35
CA PHE A 159 -2.42 1.11 6.05
C PHE A 159 -2.25 -0.18 6.85
N VAL A 160 -1.02 -0.69 6.95
CA VAL A 160 -0.71 -1.90 7.75
C VAL A 160 -0.99 -1.65 9.24
N ALA A 161 -0.54 -0.50 9.76
CA ALA A 161 -0.84 -0.06 11.13
C ALA A 161 -2.35 -0.08 11.40
N ALA A 162 -3.10 0.58 10.51
CA ALA A 162 -4.55 0.68 10.61
C ALA A 162 -5.22 -0.70 10.54
N ALA A 163 -4.72 -1.63 9.71
CA ALA A 163 -5.28 -2.98 9.59
C ALA A 163 -5.08 -3.79 10.87
N LEU A 164 -3.87 -3.74 11.43
CA LEU A 164 -3.53 -4.48 12.64
C LEU A 164 -4.09 -3.82 13.91
N GLY A 165 -4.45 -2.54 13.87
CA GLY A 165 -4.82 -1.76 15.05
C GLY A 165 -3.60 -1.46 15.94
N GLU A 166 -2.41 -1.52 15.34
CA GLU A 166 -1.12 -1.31 15.97
C GLU A 166 -0.42 -0.09 15.35
N LEU A 167 0.73 0.30 15.90
CA LEU A 167 1.52 1.38 15.33
C LEU A 167 2.16 0.94 14.02
N ALA A 168 2.37 1.91 13.12
CA ALA A 168 3.07 1.66 11.88
C ALA A 168 4.49 1.15 12.18
N PRO A 169 4.86 -0.03 11.66
CA PRO A 169 6.22 -0.54 11.80
C PRO A 169 7.13 0.23 10.84
N THR A 170 7.47 1.44 11.25
CA THR A 170 8.46 2.29 10.59
C THR A 170 9.79 2.03 11.25
N HIS A 171 10.74 1.54 10.46
CA HIS A 171 12.14 1.41 10.88
C HIS A 171 13.05 2.13 9.88
N PHE A 172 14.14 2.68 10.38
CA PHE A 172 15.15 3.33 9.56
C PHE A 172 16.51 3.23 10.24
N ARG A 173 17.57 3.28 9.43
CA ARG A 173 18.94 3.28 9.94
C ARG A 173 19.52 4.67 9.81
N HIS A 174 20.03 5.21 10.92
CA HIS A 174 20.70 6.51 10.93
C HIS A 174 21.90 6.50 11.87
N ALA A 175 23.01 7.12 11.45
CA ALA A 175 24.27 7.20 12.20
C ALA A 175 24.69 5.89 12.91
N GLY A 176 24.55 4.75 12.22
CA GLY A 176 24.93 3.43 12.73
C GLY A 176 23.88 2.72 13.59
N ARG A 177 22.81 3.41 14.02
CA ARG A 177 21.71 2.84 14.82
C ARG A 177 20.53 2.44 13.93
N THR A 178 19.88 1.35 14.28
CA THR A 178 18.60 0.94 13.65
C THR A 178 17.49 1.36 14.59
N LEU A 179 16.66 2.30 14.15
CA LEU A 179 15.56 2.85 14.92
C LEU A 179 14.24 2.30 14.41
N TYR A 180 13.28 2.11 15.31
CA TYR A 180 11.94 1.68 14.98
C TYR A 180 10.90 2.37 15.86
N VAL A 181 9.67 2.46 15.35
CA VAL A 181 8.52 3.01 16.07
C VAL A 181 7.78 1.88 16.76
N ALA A 182 7.47 2.04 18.04
CA ALA A 182 6.77 1.04 18.83
C ALA A 182 5.94 1.67 19.96
N ARG A 183 5.08 0.87 20.60
CA ARG A 183 4.39 1.30 21.81
C ARG A 183 5.40 1.29 22.95
N ARG A 184 5.35 2.29 23.82
CA ARG A 184 6.23 2.40 24.99
C ARG A 184 6.19 1.14 25.85
N ALA A 185 5.03 0.51 26.00
CA ALA A 185 4.84 -0.71 26.79
C ALA A 185 5.60 -1.93 26.24
N ASP A 186 5.95 -1.94 24.95
CA ASP A 186 6.61 -3.05 24.28
C ASP A 186 8.13 -2.86 24.16
N VAL A 187 8.66 -1.73 24.66
CA VAL A 187 10.07 -1.34 24.56
C VAL A 187 10.67 -1.21 25.97
N ARG A 188 11.91 -1.69 26.16
CA ARG A 188 12.60 -1.52 27.44
C ARG A 188 12.94 -0.03 27.63
N PRO A 189 12.83 0.54 28.84
CA PRO A 189 13.07 1.97 29.07
C PRO A 189 14.42 2.48 28.54
N GLN A 190 15.46 1.64 28.57
CA GLN A 190 16.80 1.95 28.08
C GLN A 190 16.94 2.01 26.55
N ASP A 191 16.04 1.36 25.81
CA ASP A 191 16.06 1.32 24.35
C ASP A 191 15.19 2.45 23.76
N VAL A 192 14.47 3.20 24.59
CA VAL A 192 13.66 4.36 24.17
C VAL A 192 14.59 5.53 23.86
N VAL A 193 14.56 5.99 22.60
CA VAL A 193 15.32 7.14 22.13
C VAL A 193 14.52 8.43 22.30
N SER A 194 13.22 8.42 21.98
CA SER A 194 12.36 9.60 22.15
C SER A 194 10.87 9.29 22.13
N GLY A 195 10.06 10.07 22.85
CA GLY A 195 8.60 10.06 22.75
C GLY A 195 8.10 10.71 21.46
N LEU A 196 7.18 10.05 20.74
CA LEU A 196 6.67 10.55 19.46
C LEU A 196 5.24 11.07 19.54
N ALA A 197 4.35 10.39 20.27
CA ALA A 197 2.95 10.78 20.35
C ALA A 197 2.22 10.18 21.54
N VAL A 198 1.06 10.79 21.85
CA VAL A 198 0.01 10.28 22.73
C VAL A 198 -1.18 9.88 21.85
N THR A 199 -1.49 8.57 21.80
CA THR A 199 -2.55 7.97 20.97
C THR A 199 -3.63 7.23 21.79
N THR A 200 -3.65 7.42 23.10
CA THR A 200 -4.63 6.78 24.01
C THR A 200 -6.07 7.23 23.75
N ASP A 201 -6.26 8.44 23.26
CA ASP A 201 -7.55 8.97 22.82
C ASP A 201 -7.55 9.10 21.28
N PRO A 202 -8.36 8.32 20.56
CA PRO A 202 -8.45 8.38 19.10
C PRO A 202 -8.87 9.74 18.55
N GLU A 203 -9.63 10.54 19.32
CA GLU A 203 -10.10 11.86 18.88
C GLU A 203 -9.07 12.97 19.15
N LEU A 204 -8.14 12.74 20.08
CA LEU A 204 -7.21 13.78 20.57
C LEU A 204 -5.73 13.37 20.49
N VAL A 205 -5.34 12.81 19.34
CA VAL A 205 -3.95 12.42 19.07
C VAL A 205 -3.01 13.63 19.13
N ARG A 206 -2.05 13.61 20.06
CA ARG A 206 -1.03 14.66 20.22
C ARG A 206 0.34 14.13 19.83
N VAL A 207 0.93 14.71 18.79
CA VAL A 207 2.30 14.39 18.34
C VAL A 207 3.33 15.31 19.00
N LEU A 208 4.53 14.78 19.26
CA LEU A 208 5.67 15.45 19.90
C LEU A 208 5.29 16.17 21.23
N PRO A 209 4.66 15.47 22.20
CA PRO A 209 4.19 16.08 23.45
C PRO A 209 5.33 16.67 24.29
N ALA A 210 5.12 17.80 24.97
CA ALA A 210 6.17 18.46 25.77
C ALA A 210 6.84 17.51 26.79
N ASP A 211 6.04 16.68 27.45
CA ASP A 211 6.52 15.59 28.30
C ASP A 211 6.72 14.32 27.46
N GLU A 212 7.97 13.85 27.38
CA GLU A 212 8.29 12.61 26.67
C GLU A 212 7.79 11.37 27.42
N ALA A 213 7.62 11.45 28.74
CA ALA A 213 7.16 10.33 29.56
C ALA A 213 5.69 9.98 29.28
N SER A 214 4.88 10.98 28.92
CA SER A 214 3.46 10.77 28.57
C SER A 214 3.25 10.08 27.22
N ALA A 215 4.27 10.02 26.36
CA ALA A 215 4.15 9.44 25.03
C ALA A 215 4.00 7.91 25.09
N ASP A 216 2.90 7.38 24.56
CA ASP A 216 2.63 5.95 24.40
C ASP A 216 3.23 5.39 23.09
N VAL A 217 3.50 6.27 22.13
CA VAL A 217 4.26 5.97 20.90
C VAL A 217 5.68 6.49 21.07
N VAL A 218 6.67 5.64 20.87
CA VAL A 218 8.09 5.98 21.03
C VAL A 218 8.93 5.57 19.82
N LEU A 219 10.03 6.29 19.62
CA LEU A 219 11.14 5.91 18.77
C LEU A 219 12.13 5.13 19.64
N ALA A 220 12.48 3.91 19.23
CA ALA A 220 13.32 3.00 19.97
C ALA A 220 14.50 2.49 19.14
N GLU A 221 15.60 2.13 19.79
CA GLU A 221 16.77 1.52 19.18
C GLU A 221 16.70 -0.01 19.22
N ALA A 222 16.97 -0.66 18.09
CA ALA A 222 17.02 -2.12 17.99
C ALA A 222 18.37 -2.66 18.51
N THR A 223 18.46 -2.91 19.81
CA THR A 223 19.64 -3.49 20.49
C THR A 223 19.54 -5.03 20.57
N GLY A 224 19.96 -5.72 19.49
CA GLY A 224 19.91 -7.19 19.39
C GLY A 224 18.62 -7.75 18.78
N ARG A 225 18.54 -9.08 18.55
CA ARG A 225 17.54 -9.78 17.70
C ARG A 225 16.15 -9.13 17.74
N PRO A 226 15.52 -8.90 16.56
CA PRO A 226 14.38 -8.00 16.41
C PRO A 226 13.22 -8.41 17.34
N PRO A 227 12.80 -7.55 18.30
CA PRO A 227 11.63 -7.81 19.13
C PRO A 227 10.29 -7.63 18.38
N GLY A 228 10.31 -7.28 17.09
CA GLY A 228 9.14 -6.80 16.36
C GLY A 228 8.29 -7.84 15.62
N THR A 229 8.75 -9.09 15.47
CA THR A 229 7.97 -10.12 14.76
C THR A 229 7.44 -11.21 15.69
N GLU A 230 8.14 -11.55 16.78
CA GLU A 230 7.71 -12.61 17.69
C GLU A 230 6.54 -12.22 18.61
N LEU A 231 6.41 -10.96 19.05
CA LEU A 231 5.36 -10.56 20.00
C LEU A 231 4.00 -10.34 19.32
N ALA A 232 3.98 -9.75 18.12
CA ALA A 232 2.79 -9.67 17.28
C ALA A 232 2.35 -11.07 16.79
N ALA A 233 3.29 -11.90 16.34
CA ALA A 233 3.03 -13.29 15.96
C ALA A 233 2.54 -14.14 17.15
N ARG A 234 3.10 -13.97 18.36
CA ARG A 234 2.65 -14.71 19.57
C ARG A 234 1.25 -14.32 20.03
N ARG A 235 0.77 -13.10 19.75
CA ARG A 235 -0.62 -12.71 20.02
C ARG A 235 -1.59 -13.28 18.98
N LEU A 236 -1.22 -13.27 17.70
CA LEU A 236 -2.02 -13.86 16.60
C LEU A 236 -2.16 -15.39 16.73
N VAL A 237 -1.13 -16.08 17.21
CA VAL A 237 -1.16 -17.54 17.41
C VAL A 237 -2.08 -17.97 18.56
N ARG A 238 -2.36 -17.10 19.55
CA ARG A 238 -3.25 -17.44 20.68
C ARG A 238 -4.75 -17.37 20.34
N ALA A 239 -5.14 -16.73 19.24
CA ALA A 239 -6.53 -16.70 18.77
C ALA A 239 -6.95 -18.00 18.03
N ARG A 240 -6.01 -18.91 17.73
CA ARG A 240 -6.32 -20.19 17.09
C ARG A 240 -6.71 -21.25 18.11
N ARG A 241 -8.03 -21.40 18.37
CA ARG A 241 -8.58 -22.69 18.82
C ARG A 241 -9.94 -23.03 18.21
N ARG A 242 -9.91 -24.20 17.55
CA ARG A 242 -10.95 -25.21 17.29
C ARG A 242 -12.15 -24.79 16.44
N ARG A 243 -12.23 -25.34 15.22
CA ARG A 243 -13.46 -25.98 14.71
C ARG A 243 -13.18 -27.26 13.92
N GLN A 244 -14.20 -28.12 13.96
CA GLN A 244 -14.19 -29.57 13.82
C GLN A 244 -14.40 -30.03 12.36
N PRO A 245 -13.82 -31.18 11.96
CA PRO A 245 -13.85 -31.69 10.58
C PRO A 245 -15.20 -32.32 10.15
N VAL A 246 -16.25 -32.25 10.96
CA VAL A 246 -17.50 -33.01 10.73
C VAL A 246 -18.51 -32.25 9.85
N ALA A 247 -18.43 -30.92 9.79
CA ALA A 247 -19.38 -30.10 9.00
C ALA A 247 -19.10 -30.12 7.48
N VAL A 248 -17.85 -30.41 7.07
CA VAL A 248 -17.45 -30.47 5.65
C VAL A 248 -17.94 -31.77 4.99
N LEU A 249 -17.98 -32.87 5.75
CA LEU A 249 -18.46 -34.17 5.28
C LEU A 249 -19.98 -34.16 5.01
N LEU A 250 -20.76 -33.40 5.79
CA LEU A 250 -22.21 -33.30 5.66
C LEU A 250 -22.66 -32.36 4.52
N ARG A 251 -21.82 -31.40 4.08
CA ARG A 251 -22.12 -30.53 2.94
C ARG A 251 -21.85 -31.18 1.59
N ALA A 252 -20.87 -32.08 1.50
CA ALA A 252 -20.58 -32.85 0.29
C ALA A 252 -21.68 -33.86 -0.09
N LEU A 253 -22.44 -34.36 0.90
CA LEU A 253 -23.52 -35.32 0.67
C LEU A 253 -24.79 -34.71 0.04
N ARG A 254 -24.96 -33.38 0.09
CA ARG A 254 -26.16 -32.70 -0.41
C ARG A 254 -26.10 -32.29 -1.89
N SER A 255 -24.96 -32.42 -2.57
CA SER A 255 -24.81 -31.97 -3.97
C SER A 255 -25.12 -33.03 -5.03
N PHE A 256 -25.58 -34.24 -4.65
CA PHE A 256 -25.70 -35.38 -5.58
C PHE A 256 -27.04 -35.56 -6.31
N ALA A 257 -28.06 -34.73 -6.04
CA ALA A 257 -29.38 -34.89 -6.68
C ALA A 257 -29.59 -33.85 -7.78
N THR A 258 -29.20 -34.16 -9.03
CA THR A 258 -29.58 -33.34 -10.19
C THR A 258 -30.37 -34.15 -11.22
N ARG A 259 -31.32 -33.46 -11.89
CA ARG A 259 -32.30 -34.00 -12.87
C ARG A 259 -31.72 -34.89 -13.98
N LYS A 260 -30.42 -34.79 -14.28
CA LYS A 260 -29.76 -35.54 -15.37
C LYS A 260 -29.61 -37.04 -15.06
N ILE A 261 -29.39 -37.42 -13.80
CA ILE A 261 -29.29 -38.83 -13.39
C ILE A 261 -30.65 -39.52 -13.50
N GLY A 262 -31.74 -38.81 -13.17
CA GLY A 262 -33.10 -39.35 -13.29
C GLY A 262 -33.48 -39.71 -14.72
N VAL A 263 -33.06 -38.93 -15.72
CA VAL A 263 -33.34 -39.21 -17.14
C VAL A 263 -32.55 -40.42 -17.63
N ALA A 264 -31.28 -40.55 -17.25
CA ALA A 264 -30.43 -41.68 -17.66
C ALA A 264 -30.94 -43.02 -17.10
N VAL A 265 -31.40 -43.04 -15.84
CA VAL A 265 -31.99 -44.23 -15.21
C VAL A 265 -33.28 -44.65 -15.92
N LEU A 266 -34.11 -43.69 -16.33
CA LEU A 266 -35.39 -43.97 -16.98
C LEU A 266 -35.22 -44.56 -18.40
N VAL A 267 -34.23 -44.07 -19.16
CA VAL A 267 -33.86 -44.63 -20.47
C VAL A 267 -33.34 -46.05 -20.34
N LEU A 268 -32.48 -46.32 -19.34
CA LEU A 268 -31.93 -47.65 -19.11
C LEU A 268 -33.00 -48.68 -18.75
N LEU A 269 -33.95 -48.30 -17.88
CA LEU A 269 -35.08 -49.14 -17.51
C LEU A 269 -35.98 -49.48 -18.71
N ALA A 270 -36.20 -48.51 -19.61
CA ALA A 270 -36.98 -48.73 -20.83
C ALA A 270 -36.30 -49.74 -21.77
N VAL A 271 -34.97 -49.65 -21.94
CA VAL A 271 -34.20 -50.59 -22.78
C VAL A 271 -34.22 -52.01 -22.20
N ILE A 272 -34.07 -52.15 -20.87
CA ILE A 272 -34.16 -53.45 -20.17
C ILE A 272 -35.54 -54.08 -20.37
N ALA A 273 -36.62 -53.29 -20.27
CA ALA A 273 -37.98 -53.79 -20.47
C ALA A 273 -38.23 -54.30 -21.91
N VAL A 274 -37.72 -53.59 -22.91
CA VAL A 274 -37.85 -53.98 -24.34
C VAL A 274 -37.05 -55.26 -24.63
N LEU A 275 -35.82 -55.36 -24.13
CA LEU A 275 -34.98 -56.55 -24.30
C LEU A 275 -35.58 -57.77 -23.59
N GLY A 276 -36.09 -57.60 -22.37
CA GLY A 276 -36.79 -58.68 -21.64
C GLY A 276 -38.04 -59.18 -22.37
N TRP A 277 -38.80 -58.27 -23.00
CA TRP A 277 -39.98 -58.62 -23.81
C TRP A 277 -39.60 -59.40 -25.08
N LEU A 278 -38.56 -58.97 -25.80
CA LEU A 278 -38.06 -59.67 -26.99
C LEU A 278 -37.56 -61.08 -26.66
N ASN A 279 -36.87 -61.25 -25.53
CA ASN A 279 -36.33 -62.53 -25.12
C ASN A 279 -37.44 -63.51 -24.69
N ALA A 280 -38.47 -63.03 -23.99
CA ALA A 280 -39.65 -63.83 -23.64
C ALA A 280 -40.38 -64.38 -24.88
N ARG A 281 -40.38 -63.62 -25.99
CA ARG A 281 -41.02 -64.02 -27.24
C ARG A 281 -40.18 -65.03 -28.04
N ALA A 282 -38.85 -65.01 -27.89
CA ALA A 282 -37.93 -65.89 -28.61
C ALA A 282 -37.74 -67.27 -27.94
N ALA A 283 -37.86 -67.36 -26.61
CA ALA A 283 -37.45 -68.56 -25.86
C ALA A 283 -38.61 -69.44 -25.33
N HIS A 284 -39.89 -69.05 -25.51
CA HIS A 284 -41.07 -69.78 -24.99
C HIS A 284 -41.03 -70.11 -23.48
N VAL A 285 -40.33 -69.30 -22.69
CA VAL A 285 -40.21 -69.46 -21.22
C VAL A 285 -41.17 -68.49 -20.52
N ASN A 286 -41.56 -68.81 -19.29
CA ASN A 286 -42.36 -67.93 -18.44
C ASN A 286 -41.71 -66.54 -18.33
N TRP A 287 -42.54 -65.49 -18.28
CA TRP A 287 -42.07 -64.10 -18.37
C TRP A 287 -41.10 -63.70 -17.23
N SER A 288 -41.24 -64.29 -16.05
CA SER A 288 -40.31 -64.12 -14.92
C SER A 288 -38.91 -64.65 -15.22
N ASP A 289 -38.84 -65.80 -15.88
CA ASP A 289 -37.58 -66.51 -16.13
C ASP A 289 -36.87 -65.88 -17.31
N ALA A 290 -37.62 -65.43 -18.32
CA ALA A 290 -37.10 -64.61 -19.41
C ALA A 290 -36.52 -63.28 -18.91
N LEU A 291 -37.17 -62.62 -17.93
CA LEU A 291 -36.65 -61.41 -17.31
C LEU A 291 -35.37 -61.68 -16.51
N TYR A 292 -35.32 -62.77 -15.73
CA TYR A 292 -34.13 -63.18 -14.98
C TYR A 292 -32.96 -63.53 -15.90
N LEU A 293 -33.20 -64.36 -16.93
CA LEU A 293 -32.21 -64.72 -17.96
C LEU A 293 -31.64 -63.46 -18.63
N THR A 294 -32.50 -62.55 -19.06
CA THR A 294 -32.07 -61.31 -19.72
C THR A 294 -31.24 -60.45 -18.78
N LEU A 295 -31.67 -60.26 -17.52
CA LEU A 295 -30.91 -59.44 -16.58
C LEU A 295 -29.54 -60.03 -16.26
N VAL A 296 -29.45 -61.33 -15.95
CA VAL A 296 -28.17 -61.94 -15.56
C VAL A 296 -27.22 -62.00 -16.75
N THR A 297 -27.69 -62.40 -17.93
CA THR A 297 -26.86 -62.49 -19.14
C THR A 297 -26.40 -61.10 -19.59
N THR A 298 -27.29 -60.09 -19.60
CA THR A 298 -26.92 -58.73 -20.03
C THR A 298 -26.02 -58.01 -19.02
N LEU A 299 -26.23 -58.21 -17.71
CA LEU A 299 -25.48 -57.47 -16.67
C LEU A 299 -24.13 -58.12 -16.32
N SER A 300 -23.99 -59.44 -16.44
CA SER A 300 -22.80 -60.16 -15.98
C SER A 300 -22.12 -61.04 -17.03
N GLY A 301 -22.78 -61.30 -18.16
CA GLY A 301 -22.28 -62.21 -19.19
C GLY A 301 -22.15 -63.67 -18.73
N GLN A 302 -22.71 -64.03 -17.58
CA GLN A 302 -22.68 -65.40 -17.04
C GLN A 302 -23.89 -66.21 -17.52
N ASP A 303 -23.70 -67.52 -17.70
CA ASP A 303 -24.79 -68.45 -17.96
C ASP A 303 -25.73 -68.52 -16.75
N PRO A 304 -27.02 -68.14 -16.88
CA PRO A 304 -27.94 -68.13 -15.76
C PRO A 304 -28.42 -69.55 -15.44
N ASP A 305 -28.26 -69.95 -14.18
CA ASP A 305 -28.74 -71.25 -13.69
C ASP A 305 -30.16 -71.12 -13.11
N LEU A 306 -31.13 -71.75 -13.79
CA LEU A 306 -32.54 -71.79 -13.39
C LEU A 306 -32.83 -72.74 -12.23
N GLY A 307 -31.89 -73.61 -11.84
CA GLY A 307 -32.04 -74.54 -10.72
C GLY A 307 -31.91 -73.89 -9.34
N LYS A 308 -31.50 -72.61 -9.28
CA LYS A 308 -31.29 -71.89 -8.02
C LYS A 308 -32.61 -71.53 -7.33
N PRO A 309 -32.67 -71.56 -5.98
CA PRO A 309 -33.80 -71.02 -5.24
C PRO A 309 -34.08 -69.56 -5.61
N VAL A 310 -35.36 -69.17 -5.67
CA VAL A 310 -35.81 -67.82 -6.10
C VAL A 310 -35.09 -66.70 -5.33
N ALA A 311 -34.84 -66.87 -4.03
CA ALA A 311 -34.11 -65.90 -3.22
C ALA A 311 -32.66 -65.68 -3.71
N ALA A 312 -31.98 -66.74 -4.17
CA ALA A 312 -30.62 -66.66 -4.70
C ALA A 312 -30.59 -66.01 -6.09
N GLN A 313 -31.62 -66.23 -6.91
CA GLN A 313 -31.79 -65.57 -8.20
C GLN A 313 -31.96 -64.04 -8.03
N ILE A 314 -32.83 -63.64 -7.09
CA ILE A 314 -33.06 -62.22 -6.76
C ILE A 314 -31.77 -61.59 -6.22
N MET A 315 -31.06 -62.26 -5.31
CA MET A 315 -29.81 -61.76 -4.75
C MET A 315 -28.73 -61.56 -5.83
N GLN A 316 -28.62 -62.49 -6.78
CA GLN A 316 -27.66 -62.42 -7.88
C GLN A 316 -27.95 -61.24 -8.81
N VAL A 317 -29.22 -61.01 -9.14
CA VAL A 317 -29.66 -59.84 -9.90
C VAL A 317 -29.32 -58.55 -9.19
N VAL A 318 -29.65 -58.45 -7.90
CA VAL A 318 -29.38 -57.26 -7.08
C VAL A 318 -27.88 -56.99 -6.96
N LEU A 319 -27.07 -58.04 -6.77
CA LEU A 319 -25.63 -57.91 -6.64
C LEU A 319 -24.97 -57.46 -7.95
N ASN A 320 -25.43 -57.98 -9.10
CA ASN A 320 -24.94 -57.57 -10.41
C ASN A 320 -25.34 -56.12 -10.75
N LEU A 321 -26.57 -55.72 -10.44
CA LEU A 321 -27.01 -54.33 -10.58
C LEU A 321 -26.20 -53.39 -9.69
N ALA A 322 -25.94 -53.78 -8.43
CA ALA A 322 -25.13 -53.00 -7.51
C ALA A 322 -23.68 -52.86 -8.00
N GLY A 323 -23.08 -53.94 -8.51
CA GLY A 323 -21.74 -53.92 -9.10
C GLY A 323 -21.65 -53.04 -10.35
N LEU A 324 -22.64 -53.12 -11.24
CA LEU A 324 -22.69 -52.28 -12.45
C LEU A 324 -22.89 -50.80 -12.11
N ALA A 325 -23.69 -50.48 -11.09
CA ALA A 325 -23.89 -49.10 -10.63
C ALA A 325 -22.64 -48.51 -9.94
N LEU A 326 -21.80 -49.36 -9.35
CA LEU A 326 -20.61 -48.95 -8.63
C LEU A 326 -19.54 -48.37 -9.57
N ILE A 327 -19.39 -48.91 -10.78
CA ILE A 327 -18.36 -48.48 -11.74
C ILE A 327 -18.57 -47.01 -12.18
N PRO A 328 -19.75 -46.58 -12.68
CA PRO A 328 -20.02 -45.18 -12.97
C PRO A 328 -19.92 -44.28 -11.73
N LEU A 329 -20.33 -44.76 -10.55
CA LEU A 329 -20.27 -43.98 -9.31
C LEU A 329 -18.83 -43.68 -8.90
N ILE A 330 -17.94 -44.69 -8.91
CA ILE A 330 -16.51 -44.52 -8.64
C ILE A 330 -15.88 -43.64 -9.72
N THR A 331 -16.20 -43.88 -10.99
CA THR A 331 -15.66 -43.09 -12.11
C THR A 331 -16.08 -41.61 -12.01
N ALA A 332 -17.34 -41.33 -11.71
CA ALA A 332 -17.83 -39.97 -11.48
C ALA A 332 -17.13 -39.32 -10.28
N ALA A 333 -17.00 -40.03 -9.16
CA ALA A 333 -16.29 -39.52 -7.98
C ALA A 333 -14.81 -39.19 -8.27
N VAL A 334 -14.12 -40.04 -9.04
CA VAL A 334 -12.71 -39.82 -9.44
C VAL A 334 -12.59 -38.66 -10.43
N VAL A 335 -13.45 -38.61 -11.47
CA VAL A 335 -13.44 -37.53 -12.47
C VAL A 335 -13.80 -36.20 -11.83
N ASP A 336 -14.85 -36.14 -11.02
CA ASP A 336 -15.22 -34.92 -10.28
C ASP A 336 -14.13 -34.53 -9.28
N GLY A 337 -13.47 -35.50 -8.63
CA GLY A 337 -12.32 -35.24 -7.76
C GLY A 337 -11.14 -34.61 -8.51
N ILE A 338 -10.79 -35.14 -9.69
CA ILE A 338 -9.69 -34.64 -10.53
C ILE A 338 -10.04 -33.28 -11.15
N VAL A 339 -11.27 -33.10 -11.64
CA VAL A 339 -11.76 -31.86 -12.26
C VAL A 339 -11.87 -30.76 -11.21
N ASN A 340 -12.42 -31.04 -10.02
CA ASN A 340 -12.45 -30.09 -8.91
C ASN A 340 -11.03 -29.75 -8.41
N ALA A 341 -10.11 -30.72 -8.35
CA ALA A 341 -8.72 -30.45 -8.00
C ALA A 341 -8.04 -29.52 -9.03
N ARG A 342 -8.25 -29.74 -10.33
CA ARG A 342 -7.70 -28.89 -11.39
C ARG A 342 -8.34 -27.49 -11.42
N LEU A 343 -9.65 -27.39 -11.23
CA LEU A 343 -10.36 -26.11 -11.16
C LEU A 343 -10.00 -25.32 -9.88
N ALA A 344 -9.84 -25.99 -8.74
CA ALA A 344 -9.41 -25.37 -7.50
C ALA A 344 -7.99 -24.80 -7.60
N LEU A 345 -7.08 -25.53 -8.25
CA LEU A 345 -5.69 -25.10 -8.47
C LEU A 345 -5.55 -23.95 -9.47
N HIS A 346 -6.49 -23.78 -10.41
CA HIS A 346 -6.41 -22.72 -11.44
C HIS A 346 -7.29 -21.50 -11.16
N ALA A 347 -8.33 -21.62 -10.31
CA ALA A 347 -9.31 -20.56 -10.14
C ALA A 347 -9.22 -19.78 -8.82
N GLY A 348 -8.57 -20.28 -7.77
CA GLY A 348 -8.54 -19.60 -6.46
C GLY A 348 -9.92 -19.37 -5.81
N ARG A 349 -10.98 -20.02 -6.32
CA ARG A 349 -12.40 -19.75 -5.99
C ARG A 349 -12.94 -20.48 -4.77
N ILE A 350 -12.19 -21.40 -4.18
CA ILE A 350 -12.59 -22.08 -2.94
C ILE A 350 -11.38 -22.07 -2.01
N GLN A 351 -11.32 -21.07 -1.15
CA GLN A 351 -10.44 -21.09 0.00
C GLN A 351 -11.19 -21.73 1.17
N PRO A 352 -10.55 -22.57 1.99
CA PRO A 352 -11.15 -23.01 3.25
C PRO A 352 -11.49 -21.77 4.10
N ASP A 353 -12.50 -21.85 4.96
CA ASP A 353 -12.81 -20.80 5.94
C ASP A 353 -11.53 -20.44 6.71
N ARG A 354 -10.96 -19.27 6.39
CA ARG A 354 -9.78 -18.72 7.04
C ARG A 354 -10.24 -17.78 8.14
N SER A 355 -9.55 -17.77 9.27
CA SER A 355 -9.84 -16.83 10.35
C SER A 355 -8.56 -16.16 10.81
N GLY A 356 -8.66 -14.87 11.13
CA GLY A 356 -7.51 -14.06 11.58
C GLY A 356 -6.55 -13.63 10.46
N HIS A 357 -6.96 -13.71 9.20
CA HIS A 357 -6.24 -13.18 8.05
C HIS A 357 -6.65 -11.73 7.74
N VAL A 358 -5.83 -11.01 6.98
CA VAL A 358 -6.16 -9.69 6.44
C VAL A 358 -6.48 -9.81 4.96
N VAL A 359 -7.60 -9.24 4.54
CA VAL A 359 -7.99 -9.19 3.12
C VAL A 359 -7.49 -7.87 2.53
N VAL A 360 -6.72 -7.92 1.44
CA VAL A 360 -6.20 -6.74 0.73
C VAL A 360 -6.86 -6.65 -0.65
N VAL A 361 -7.64 -5.61 -0.88
CA VAL A 361 -8.33 -5.33 -2.15
C VAL A 361 -7.53 -4.33 -2.97
N GLY A 362 -7.16 -4.72 -4.18
CA GLY A 362 -6.42 -3.94 -5.16
C GLY A 362 -4.90 -4.14 -5.06
N LEU A 363 -4.33 -5.00 -5.90
CA LEU A 363 -2.90 -5.26 -6.05
C LEU A 363 -2.20 -4.27 -7.00
N GLY A 364 -2.59 -3.00 -6.93
CA GLY A 364 -1.83 -1.89 -7.50
C GLY A 364 -0.55 -1.59 -6.69
N ASN A 365 0.06 -0.42 -6.91
CA ASN A 365 1.30 -0.04 -6.21
C ASN A 365 1.18 -0.11 -4.68
N ILE A 366 0.10 0.47 -4.12
CA ILE A 366 -0.10 0.52 -2.67
C ILE A 366 -0.44 -0.85 -2.09
N GLY A 367 -1.40 -1.58 -2.66
CA GLY A 367 -1.80 -2.89 -2.13
C GLY A 367 -0.72 -3.94 -2.24
N THR A 368 0.13 -3.87 -3.27
CA THR A 368 1.34 -4.72 -3.36
C THR A 368 2.28 -4.49 -2.18
N ARG A 369 2.51 -3.24 -1.77
CA ARG A 369 3.38 -2.92 -0.62
C ARG A 369 2.73 -3.31 0.70
N VAL A 370 1.44 -3.07 0.87
CA VAL A 370 0.68 -3.47 2.05
C VAL A 370 0.68 -4.99 2.22
N MET A 371 0.36 -5.74 1.16
CA MET A 371 0.38 -7.20 1.15
C MET A 371 1.76 -7.76 1.50
N ALA A 372 2.83 -7.25 0.85
CA ALA A 372 4.19 -7.68 1.13
C ALA A 372 4.58 -7.43 2.60
N GLN A 373 4.26 -6.25 3.12
CA GLN A 373 4.60 -5.87 4.48
C GLN A 373 3.80 -6.68 5.52
N LEU A 374 2.52 -6.96 5.29
CA LEU A 374 1.72 -7.87 6.13
C LEU A 374 2.30 -9.28 6.13
N HIS A 375 2.67 -9.79 4.96
CA HIS A 375 3.30 -11.09 4.82
C HIS A 375 4.65 -11.16 5.56
N ASP A 376 5.47 -10.10 5.48
CA ASP A 376 6.74 -10.01 6.21
C ASP A 376 6.55 -10.02 7.74
N PHE A 377 5.38 -9.61 8.24
CA PHE A 377 4.99 -9.73 9.65
C PHE A 377 4.39 -11.09 10.03
N GLY A 378 4.32 -12.03 9.08
CA GLY A 378 3.72 -13.35 9.31
C GLY A 378 2.20 -13.31 9.45
N VAL A 379 1.56 -12.22 9.01
CA VAL A 379 0.10 -12.12 8.94
C VAL A 379 -0.36 -12.86 7.69
N GLU A 380 -1.37 -13.72 7.84
CA GLU A 380 -1.97 -14.40 6.70
C GLU A 380 -2.73 -13.37 5.85
N VAL A 381 -2.45 -13.32 4.55
CA VAL A 381 -3.07 -12.35 3.63
C VAL A 381 -3.87 -13.08 2.57
N VAL A 382 -5.03 -12.54 2.21
CA VAL A 382 -5.78 -12.90 1.00
C VAL A 382 -5.91 -11.65 0.14
N ALA A 383 -5.52 -11.73 -1.12
CA ALA A 383 -5.61 -10.61 -2.05
C ALA A 383 -6.84 -10.73 -2.95
N ILE A 384 -7.46 -9.60 -3.28
CA ILE A 384 -8.51 -9.49 -4.29
C ILE A 384 -8.07 -8.45 -5.33
N ASP A 385 -8.14 -8.77 -6.61
CA ASP A 385 -8.02 -7.77 -7.68
C ASP A 385 -8.96 -8.12 -8.85
N ARG A 386 -9.42 -7.12 -9.60
CA ARG A 386 -10.23 -7.35 -10.80
C ARG A 386 -9.36 -7.87 -11.96
N ASN A 387 -8.10 -7.47 -12.01
CA ASN A 387 -7.16 -7.85 -13.05
C ASN A 387 -6.32 -9.06 -12.58
N PRO A 388 -6.36 -10.22 -13.27
CA PRO A 388 -5.51 -11.36 -12.95
C PRO A 388 -4.02 -11.04 -13.06
N ASP A 389 -3.65 -10.11 -13.96
CA ASP A 389 -2.28 -9.67 -14.21
C ASP A 389 -1.96 -8.34 -13.51
N ALA A 390 -2.62 -8.07 -12.38
CA ALA A 390 -2.31 -6.91 -11.56
C ALA A 390 -0.81 -6.85 -11.21
N ARG A 391 -0.28 -5.63 -11.03
CA ARG A 391 1.16 -5.41 -10.81
C ARG A 391 1.73 -6.23 -9.65
N GLY A 392 0.93 -6.43 -8.60
CA GLY A 392 1.28 -7.24 -7.44
C GLY A 392 1.05 -8.75 -7.59
N ALA A 393 0.36 -9.22 -8.64
CA ALA A 393 0.02 -10.64 -8.81
C ALA A 393 1.25 -11.57 -8.86
N PRO A 394 2.35 -11.23 -9.57
CA PRO A 394 3.56 -12.04 -9.53
C PRO A 394 4.18 -12.13 -8.13
N LEU A 395 4.10 -11.05 -7.35
CA LEU A 395 4.60 -11.05 -5.97
C LEU A 395 3.69 -11.90 -5.07
N ALA A 396 2.37 -11.77 -5.20
CA ALA A 396 1.41 -12.59 -4.45
C ALA A 396 1.66 -14.08 -4.68
N HIS A 397 1.85 -14.48 -5.95
CA HIS A 397 2.17 -15.87 -6.30
C HIS A 397 3.49 -16.35 -5.69
N ARG A 398 4.56 -15.55 -5.77
CA ARG A 398 5.86 -15.88 -5.15
C ARG A 398 5.79 -16.02 -3.63
N LEU A 399 4.94 -15.23 -2.97
CA LEU A 399 4.75 -15.26 -1.52
C LEU A 399 3.71 -16.30 -1.08
N GLY A 400 3.09 -17.05 -2.01
CA GLY A 400 2.02 -17.99 -1.69
C GLY A 400 0.74 -17.32 -1.17
N VAL A 401 0.57 -16.01 -1.41
CA VAL A 401 -0.64 -15.26 -1.06
C VAL A 401 -1.74 -15.61 -2.07
N PRO A 402 -2.90 -16.12 -1.63
CA PRO A 402 -4.03 -16.37 -2.53
C PRO A 402 -4.53 -15.08 -3.18
N LEU A 403 -4.75 -15.13 -4.49
CA LEU A 403 -5.32 -14.03 -5.27
C LEU A 403 -6.70 -14.45 -5.81
N ILE A 404 -7.74 -13.75 -5.36
CA ILE A 404 -9.09 -13.87 -5.89
C ILE A 404 -9.26 -12.83 -7.00
N VAL A 405 -9.57 -13.32 -8.20
CA VAL A 405 -9.84 -12.46 -9.35
C VAL A 405 -11.33 -12.15 -9.39
N GLY A 406 -11.71 -10.92 -9.08
CA GLY A 406 -13.12 -10.52 -8.98
C GLY A 406 -13.33 -9.06 -8.59
N ASP A 407 -14.58 -8.60 -8.70
CA ASP A 407 -14.97 -7.26 -8.28
C ASP A 407 -15.26 -7.23 -6.77
N ALA A 408 -14.40 -6.54 -6.00
CA ALA A 408 -14.60 -6.37 -4.56
C ALA A 408 -15.86 -5.57 -4.18
N GLY A 409 -16.47 -4.85 -5.13
CA GLY A 409 -17.76 -4.21 -4.94
C GLY A 409 -18.96 -5.19 -4.94
N GLN A 410 -18.73 -6.48 -5.18
CA GLN A 410 -19.72 -7.56 -5.11
C GLN A 410 -19.56 -8.34 -3.80
N GLU A 411 -20.67 -8.64 -3.14
CA GLU A 411 -20.67 -9.36 -1.87
C GLU A 411 -20.11 -10.78 -2.03
N GLU A 412 -20.38 -11.44 -3.15
CA GLU A 412 -19.90 -12.79 -3.47
C GLU A 412 -18.36 -12.86 -3.48
N THR A 413 -17.70 -11.84 -4.04
CA THR A 413 -16.22 -11.75 -4.05
C THR A 413 -15.67 -11.60 -2.63
N LEU A 414 -16.32 -10.78 -1.80
CA LEU A 414 -15.91 -10.59 -0.40
C LEU A 414 -16.11 -11.87 0.43
N ARG A 415 -17.22 -12.58 0.22
CA ARG A 415 -17.46 -13.90 0.84
C ARG A 415 -16.45 -14.94 0.39
N ALA A 416 -16.06 -14.95 -0.89
CA ALA A 416 -15.02 -15.85 -1.39
C ALA A 416 -13.65 -15.61 -0.73
N ALA A 417 -13.41 -14.42 -0.19
CA ALA A 417 -12.21 -14.05 0.56
C ALA A 417 -12.34 -14.25 2.08
N SER A 418 -13.44 -14.85 2.55
CA SER A 418 -13.74 -15.05 3.97
C SER A 418 -13.66 -13.74 4.77
N VAL A 419 -14.23 -12.65 4.22
CA VAL A 419 -14.23 -11.33 4.87
C VAL A 419 -14.94 -11.35 6.22
N ASP A 420 -15.99 -12.17 6.36
CA ASP A 420 -16.80 -12.38 7.56
C ASP A 420 -16.03 -12.98 8.75
N THR A 421 -14.85 -13.55 8.51
CA THR A 421 -13.97 -14.16 9.52
C THR A 421 -12.57 -13.53 9.53
N SER A 422 -12.38 -12.48 8.72
CA SER A 422 -11.11 -11.77 8.59
C SER A 422 -10.88 -10.82 9.77
N GLN A 423 -9.61 -10.57 10.10
CA GLN A 423 -9.24 -9.59 11.12
C GLN A 423 -9.48 -8.15 10.65
N ALA A 424 -9.19 -7.89 9.38
CA ALA A 424 -9.34 -6.59 8.76
C ALA A 424 -9.47 -6.71 7.24
N LEU A 425 -10.15 -5.73 6.66
CA LEU A 425 -10.24 -5.51 5.22
C LEU A 425 -9.52 -4.21 4.85
N VAL A 426 -8.52 -4.28 3.98
CA VAL A 426 -7.77 -3.14 3.48
C VAL A 426 -8.11 -2.90 2.02
N VAL A 427 -8.85 -1.83 1.75
CA VAL A 427 -9.39 -1.51 0.43
C VAL A 427 -8.61 -0.35 -0.18
N VAL A 428 -7.74 -0.66 -1.15
CA VAL A 428 -6.75 0.28 -1.68
C VAL A 428 -6.74 0.38 -3.21
N SER A 429 -7.86 0.03 -3.85
CA SER A 429 -8.06 0.20 -5.29
C SER A 429 -7.96 1.68 -5.68
N THR A 430 -7.79 1.93 -6.98
CA THR A 430 -7.78 3.28 -7.56
C THR A 430 -9.18 3.84 -7.82
N ASP A 431 -10.23 3.06 -7.58
CA ASP A 431 -11.63 3.45 -7.78
C ASP A 431 -12.30 3.64 -6.40
N ASP A 432 -12.57 4.89 -6.04
CA ASP A 432 -13.15 5.23 -4.74
C ASP A 432 -14.60 4.72 -4.59
N GLY A 433 -15.35 4.62 -5.69
CA GLY A 433 -16.70 4.05 -5.68
C GLY A 433 -16.68 2.56 -5.35
N VAL A 434 -15.72 1.82 -5.92
CA VAL A 434 -15.48 0.42 -5.57
C VAL A 434 -14.98 0.30 -4.14
N ASN A 435 -14.09 1.19 -3.72
CA ASN A 435 -13.55 1.18 -2.36
C ASN A 435 -14.68 1.33 -1.32
N LEU A 436 -15.59 2.29 -1.54
CA LEU A 436 -16.73 2.53 -0.66
C LEU A 436 -17.75 1.38 -0.68
N ARG A 437 -18.10 0.86 -1.86
CA ARG A 437 -19.01 -0.29 -1.99
C ARG A 437 -18.45 -1.54 -1.29
N ALA A 438 -17.17 -1.84 -1.49
CA ALA A 438 -16.52 -2.96 -0.82
C ALA A 438 -16.55 -2.79 0.71
N ALA A 439 -16.28 -1.57 1.21
CA ALA A 439 -16.32 -1.27 2.63
C ALA A 439 -17.73 -1.42 3.24
N LEU A 440 -18.77 -0.93 2.56
CA LEU A 440 -20.17 -1.05 2.98
C LEU A 440 -20.62 -2.52 2.99
N ASN A 441 -20.36 -3.26 1.91
CA ASN A 441 -20.70 -4.67 1.83
C ASN A 441 -19.97 -5.49 2.91
N ALA A 442 -18.70 -5.19 3.19
CA ALA A 442 -17.95 -5.86 4.24
C ALA A 442 -18.54 -5.61 5.64
N ARG A 443 -19.01 -4.39 5.93
CA ARG A 443 -19.72 -4.08 7.18
C ARG A 443 -21.09 -4.75 7.28
N SER A 444 -21.77 -4.96 6.16
CA SER A 444 -23.00 -5.75 6.12
C SER A 444 -22.74 -7.24 6.40
N LEU A 445 -21.56 -7.76 6.05
CA LEU A 445 -21.14 -9.13 6.35
C LEU A 445 -20.72 -9.30 7.81
N ASP A 446 -19.93 -8.36 8.33
CA ASP A 446 -19.47 -8.32 9.70
C ASP A 446 -19.48 -6.85 10.21
N PRO A 447 -20.44 -6.50 11.09
CA PRO A 447 -20.54 -5.15 11.65
C PRO A 447 -19.33 -4.71 12.45
N ASP A 448 -18.53 -5.62 13.01
CA ASP A 448 -17.37 -5.32 13.85
C ASP A 448 -16.05 -5.32 13.07
N LEU A 449 -16.07 -5.74 11.80
CA LEU A 449 -14.89 -5.85 10.95
C LEU A 449 -14.10 -4.54 10.85
N ARG A 450 -12.80 -4.60 11.10
CA ARG A 450 -11.94 -3.45 10.87
C ARG A 450 -11.73 -3.21 9.38
N VAL A 451 -12.34 -2.14 8.86
CA VAL A 451 -12.15 -1.71 7.47
C VAL A 451 -11.17 -0.55 7.40
N VAL A 452 -10.12 -0.68 6.58
CA VAL A 452 -9.18 0.39 6.23
C VAL A 452 -9.40 0.75 4.77
N LEU A 453 -9.71 2.01 4.52
CA LEU A 453 -10.17 2.48 3.21
C LEU A 453 -9.19 3.52 2.66
N ARG A 454 -8.76 3.34 1.41
CA ARG A 454 -8.11 4.42 0.66
C ARG A 454 -9.17 5.36 0.12
N LEU A 455 -8.99 6.66 0.39
CA LEU A 455 -9.72 7.74 -0.27
C LEU A 455 -8.75 8.78 -0.82
N PHE A 456 -9.09 9.39 -1.95
CA PHE A 456 -8.22 10.41 -2.56
C PHE A 456 -8.21 11.73 -1.79
N ASP A 457 -9.34 12.14 -1.23
CA ASP A 457 -9.51 13.40 -0.52
C ASP A 457 -9.59 13.17 1.00
N GLY A 458 -8.70 13.84 1.74
CA GLY A 458 -8.63 13.77 3.20
C GLY A 458 -9.82 14.42 3.92
N ASP A 459 -10.41 15.48 3.34
CA ASP A 459 -11.56 16.18 3.92
C ASP A 459 -12.85 15.39 3.63
N PHE A 460 -12.92 14.77 2.44
CA PHE A 460 -13.98 13.80 2.13
C PHE A 460 -13.88 12.54 2.99
N ALA A 461 -12.65 12.06 3.26
CA ALA A 461 -12.41 10.93 4.13
C ALA A 461 -12.93 11.14 5.55
N GLU A 462 -12.77 12.35 6.09
CA GLU A 462 -13.32 12.71 7.39
C GLU A 462 -14.85 12.67 7.41
N ARG A 463 -15.49 13.27 6.39
CA ARG A 463 -16.95 13.26 6.27
C ARG A 463 -17.52 11.85 6.10
N ILE A 464 -16.88 10.99 5.32
CA ILE A 464 -17.31 9.59 5.12
C ILE A 464 -17.15 8.76 6.40
N GLN A 465 -16.02 8.92 7.10
CA GLN A 465 -15.79 8.23 8.37
C GLN A 465 -16.85 8.62 9.42
N GLN A 466 -17.15 9.93 9.55
CA GLN A 466 -18.15 10.44 10.48
C GLN A 466 -19.59 10.06 10.08
N ALA A 467 -19.92 10.11 8.78
CA ALA A 467 -21.29 9.89 8.31
C ALA A 467 -21.69 8.40 8.29
N PHE A 468 -20.75 7.49 8.01
CA PHE A 468 -21.08 6.08 7.76
C PHE A 468 -20.47 5.10 8.77
N GLY A 469 -19.67 5.57 9.74
CA GLY A 469 -18.97 4.68 10.69
C GLY A 469 -18.04 3.67 9.99
N ILE A 470 -17.74 3.90 8.72
CA ILE A 470 -16.79 3.11 7.93
C ILE A 470 -15.42 3.43 8.51
N GLY A 471 -14.58 2.41 8.68
CA GLY A 471 -13.37 2.47 9.50
C GLY A 471 -12.28 3.45 9.02
N ILE A 472 -11.03 3.15 9.34
CA ILE A 472 -9.92 4.09 9.23
C ILE A 472 -9.70 4.46 7.74
N SER A 473 -9.98 5.71 7.36
CA SER A 473 -9.67 6.21 6.02
C SER A 473 -8.29 6.86 5.95
N ARG A 474 -7.54 6.61 4.87
CA ARG A 474 -6.20 7.16 4.63
C ARG A 474 -6.02 7.62 3.18
N SER A 475 -5.41 8.79 2.99
CA SER A 475 -5.01 9.29 1.67
C SER A 475 -3.53 9.04 1.44
N VAL A 476 -3.21 8.23 0.41
CA VAL A 476 -1.82 7.94 -0.02
C VAL A 476 -1.11 9.23 -0.40
N SER A 477 -1.78 10.09 -1.17
CA SER A 477 -1.22 11.35 -1.66
C SER A 477 -0.91 12.32 -0.52
N TYR A 478 -1.82 12.42 0.47
CA TYR A 478 -1.60 13.27 1.64
C TYR A 478 -0.44 12.78 2.50
N LEU A 479 -0.34 11.48 2.76
CA LEU A 479 0.73 10.88 3.57
C LEU A 479 2.10 11.00 2.89
N ALA A 480 2.16 10.89 1.56
CA ALA A 480 3.41 10.94 0.82
C ALA A 480 3.89 12.37 0.51
N ALA A 481 2.99 13.33 0.30
CA ALA A 481 3.35 14.68 -0.17
C ALA A 481 4.42 15.41 0.67
N PRO A 482 4.42 15.34 2.02
CA PRO A 482 5.47 15.97 2.84
C PRO A 482 6.88 15.50 2.49
N ALA A 483 7.06 14.21 2.20
CA ALA A 483 8.36 13.64 1.83
C ALA A 483 8.82 14.13 0.45
N PHE A 484 7.91 14.20 -0.53
CA PHE A 484 8.19 14.75 -1.86
C PHE A 484 8.53 16.25 -1.82
N ALA A 485 7.75 17.04 -1.07
CA ALA A 485 8.00 18.47 -0.90
C ALA A 485 9.34 18.72 -0.18
N ALA A 486 9.65 17.93 0.85
CA ALA A 486 10.94 18.02 1.53
C ALA A 486 12.11 17.67 0.59
N ALA A 487 11.99 16.61 -0.22
CA ALA A 487 13.00 16.24 -1.20
C ALA A 487 13.24 17.33 -2.27
N MET A 488 12.18 18.05 -2.67
CA MET A 488 12.26 19.18 -3.60
C MET A 488 13.03 20.37 -3.01
N LEU A 489 12.85 20.62 -1.72
CA LEU A 489 13.54 21.68 -0.98
C LEU A 489 14.97 21.27 -0.56
N ASP A 490 15.54 20.22 -1.18
CA ASP A 490 16.83 19.59 -0.83
C ASP A 490 16.98 19.25 0.66
N ARG A 491 15.86 18.92 1.31
CA ARG A 491 15.84 18.45 2.70
C ARG A 491 16.04 16.94 2.69
N ALA A 492 17.14 16.46 3.28
CA ALA A 492 17.44 15.04 3.36
C ALA A 492 16.52 14.35 4.40
N VAL A 493 15.32 13.96 3.96
CA VAL A 493 14.40 13.17 4.79
C VAL A 493 14.96 11.75 4.95
N ILE A 494 15.39 11.43 6.17
CA ILE A 494 15.87 10.12 6.59
C ILE A 494 14.69 9.13 6.63
N ALA A 495 13.58 9.55 7.24
CA ALA A 495 12.40 8.71 7.39
C ALA A 495 11.13 9.55 7.53
N THR A 496 9.99 8.96 7.17
CA THR A 496 8.67 9.51 7.48
C THR A 496 7.96 8.54 8.43
N ILE A 497 7.58 9.03 9.60
CA ILE A 497 6.87 8.28 10.63
C ILE A 497 5.39 8.70 10.57
N PRO A 498 4.49 7.86 10.04
CA PRO A 498 3.07 8.11 10.13
C PRO A 498 2.58 7.82 11.55
N VAL A 499 1.97 8.82 12.20
CA VAL A 499 1.29 8.68 13.47
C VAL A 499 -0.16 9.09 13.28
N ASP A 500 -1.04 8.09 13.19
CA ASP A 500 -2.44 8.29 12.83
C ASP A 500 -2.59 9.15 11.54
N ARG A 501 -3.18 10.35 11.60
CA ARG A 501 -3.33 11.28 10.46
C ARG A 501 -2.12 12.20 10.25
N HIS A 502 -1.12 12.15 11.13
CA HIS A 502 0.04 13.01 11.10
C HIS A 502 1.24 12.33 10.43
N ALA A 503 2.02 13.09 9.67
CA ALA A 503 3.32 12.66 9.15
C ALA A 503 4.43 13.42 9.88
N LEU A 504 5.27 12.69 10.64
CA LEU A 504 6.48 13.21 11.25
C LEU A 504 7.67 12.93 10.32
N LEU A 505 8.49 13.94 10.06
CA LEU A 505 9.66 13.84 9.22
C LEU A 505 10.91 13.74 10.09
N VAL A 506 11.72 12.72 9.85
CA VAL A 506 13.07 12.60 10.42
C VAL A 506 14.06 13.12 9.39
N THR A 507 14.88 14.10 9.75
CA THR A 507 15.83 14.74 8.81
C THR A 507 17.07 15.25 9.54
N GLU A 508 18.18 15.36 8.82
CA GLU A 508 19.32 16.18 9.27
C GLU A 508 19.15 17.62 8.80
N VAL A 509 19.47 18.57 9.66
CA VAL A 509 19.47 20.00 9.36
C VAL A 509 20.88 20.55 9.62
N PRO A 510 21.60 21.03 8.59
CA PRO A 510 22.89 21.68 8.78
C PRO A 510 22.71 23.11 9.32
N VAL A 511 23.59 23.52 10.21
CA VAL A 511 23.63 24.89 10.75
C VAL A 511 24.65 25.71 9.96
N VAL A 512 24.17 26.77 9.31
CA VAL A 512 25.02 27.67 8.50
C VAL A 512 25.55 28.80 9.37
N ALA A 513 26.77 29.26 9.07
CA ALA A 513 27.38 30.40 9.76
C ALA A 513 26.50 31.66 9.67
N GLY A 514 26.36 32.38 10.78
CA GLY A 514 25.52 33.59 10.86
C GLY A 514 24.02 33.31 10.84
N SER A 515 23.60 32.06 11.03
CA SER A 515 22.20 31.72 11.23
C SER A 515 21.74 32.06 12.66
N PRO A 516 20.44 32.32 12.88
CA PRO A 516 19.91 32.62 14.22
C PRO A 516 20.21 31.58 15.32
N LEU A 517 20.43 30.31 14.94
CA LEU A 517 20.80 29.22 15.86
C LEU A 517 22.31 29.09 16.09
N ASP A 518 23.16 29.74 15.29
CA ASP A 518 24.60 29.76 15.51
C ASP A 518 24.93 30.46 16.85
N GLY A 519 25.58 29.75 17.77
CA GLY A 519 25.87 30.24 19.12
C GLY A 519 24.71 30.08 20.13
N ARG A 520 23.58 29.48 19.75
CA ARG A 520 22.47 29.16 20.68
C ARG A 520 22.66 27.78 21.32
N PRO A 521 22.07 27.52 22.51
CA PRO A 521 22.06 26.18 23.09
C PRO A 521 21.16 25.22 22.31
N LEU A 522 21.45 23.91 22.33
CA LEU A 522 20.64 22.86 21.70
C LEU A 522 19.18 22.87 22.17
N ALA A 523 18.92 23.29 23.42
CA ALA A 523 17.57 23.49 23.95
C ALA A 523 16.68 24.41 23.08
N ALA A 524 17.28 25.36 22.36
CA ALA A 524 16.54 26.29 21.49
C ALA A 524 15.91 25.61 20.26
N VAL A 525 16.36 24.41 19.90
CA VAL A 525 15.87 23.64 18.75
C VAL A 525 14.54 22.95 19.06
N ALA A 526 14.36 22.49 20.30
CA ALA A 526 13.19 21.73 20.70
C ALA A 526 11.96 22.64 20.84
N ARG A 527 10.87 22.27 20.17
CA ARG A 527 9.58 22.97 20.20
C ARG A 527 8.46 21.96 20.42
N PRO A 528 7.82 21.96 21.59
CA PRO A 528 6.71 21.06 21.87
C PRO A 528 5.64 21.13 20.76
N GLY A 529 5.19 19.97 20.30
CA GLY A 529 4.20 19.85 19.23
C GLY A 529 4.72 20.10 17.82
N GLU A 530 5.98 20.49 17.62
CA GLU A 530 6.51 20.89 16.31
C GLU A 530 7.83 20.23 15.93
N VAL A 531 8.85 20.29 16.80
CA VAL A 531 10.22 19.86 16.51
C VAL A 531 10.83 19.20 17.74
N ARG A 532 11.51 18.09 17.54
CA ARG A 532 12.32 17.45 18.56
C ARG A 532 13.70 17.10 18.03
N LEU A 533 14.72 17.43 18.80
CA LEU A 533 16.10 17.04 18.54
C LEU A 533 16.29 15.57 18.94
N LEU A 534 16.81 14.75 18.03
CA LEU A 534 17.14 13.35 18.28
C LEU A 534 18.64 13.15 18.49
N ALA A 535 19.46 13.85 17.71
CA ALA A 535 20.91 13.72 17.77
C ALA A 535 21.60 14.99 17.26
N HIS A 536 22.84 15.20 17.69
CA HIS A 536 23.71 16.28 17.25
C HIS A 536 25.00 15.69 16.69
N THR A 537 25.43 16.17 15.53
CA THR A 537 26.70 15.79 14.92
C THR A 537 27.53 17.05 14.77
N ARG A 538 28.60 17.15 15.56
CA ARG A 538 29.58 18.24 15.41
C ARG A 538 30.40 18.06 14.13
N ALA A 539 30.81 19.16 13.51
CA ALA A 539 31.63 19.13 12.30
C ALA A 539 32.85 18.19 12.45
N GLY A 540 32.91 17.14 11.62
CA GLY A 540 34.01 16.16 11.61
C GLY A 540 33.99 15.11 12.74
N GLN A 541 32.96 15.09 13.59
CA GLN A 541 32.83 14.14 14.70
C GLN A 541 31.71 13.12 14.46
N LYS A 542 31.66 12.09 15.32
CA LYS A 542 30.56 11.10 15.31
C LYS A 542 29.28 11.73 15.87
N THR A 543 28.14 11.22 15.41
CA THR A 543 26.81 11.62 15.88
C THR A 543 26.58 11.22 17.33
N GLU A 544 26.20 12.20 18.15
CA GLU A 544 25.84 12.03 19.56
C GLU A 544 24.31 12.03 19.71
N TRP A 545 23.78 10.95 20.27
CA TRP A 545 22.33 10.74 20.45
C TRP A 545 21.84 11.14 21.85
N SER A 546 22.76 11.23 22.82
CA SER A 546 22.48 11.73 24.16
C SER A 546 23.00 13.16 24.25
N THR A 547 22.16 14.13 23.90
CA THR A 547 22.57 15.53 23.82
C THR A 547 22.34 16.25 25.16
N ASP A 548 23.34 16.98 25.66
CA ASP A 548 23.14 17.93 26.76
C ASP A 548 22.43 19.17 26.20
N PRO A 549 21.22 19.53 26.68
CA PRO A 549 20.47 20.70 26.18
C PRO A 549 21.25 22.02 26.26
N ARG A 550 22.26 22.10 27.14
CA ARG A 550 23.10 23.28 27.34
C ARG A 550 24.24 23.39 26.33
N MET A 551 24.52 22.34 25.55
CA MET A 551 25.58 22.38 24.55
C MET A 551 25.28 23.44 23.49
N VAL A 552 26.30 24.19 23.10
CA VAL A 552 26.18 25.29 22.13
C VAL A 552 26.30 24.75 20.72
N ILE A 553 25.41 25.22 19.85
CA ILE A 553 25.39 24.94 18.42
C ILE A 553 26.41 25.82 17.73
N HIS A 554 27.22 25.23 16.84
CA HIS A 554 28.15 25.96 16.00
C HIS A 554 27.85 25.78 14.52
N ALA A 555 28.22 26.78 13.72
CA ALA A 555 28.25 26.67 12.27
C ALA A 555 29.01 25.41 11.80
N GLY A 556 28.39 24.65 10.90
CA GLY A 556 28.90 23.37 10.40
C GLY A 556 28.39 22.14 11.15
N ASP A 557 27.71 22.32 12.28
CA ASP A 557 27.02 21.24 12.97
C ASP A 557 25.81 20.73 12.18
N ARG A 558 25.42 19.48 12.44
CA ARG A 558 24.18 18.88 11.91
C ARG A 558 23.28 18.42 13.04
N LEU A 559 22.02 18.82 12.95
CA LEU A 559 20.98 18.48 13.91
C LEU A 559 20.08 17.41 13.29
N THR A 560 20.04 16.22 13.87
CA THR A 560 19.04 15.20 13.50
C THR A 560 17.77 15.49 14.28
N VAL A 561 16.66 15.75 13.60
CA VAL A 561 15.39 16.12 14.22
C VAL A 561 14.26 15.22 13.73
N VAL A 562 13.25 15.02 14.58
CA VAL A 562 11.91 14.60 14.19
C VAL A 562 10.97 15.79 14.30
N ALA A 563 10.27 16.13 13.23
CA ALA A 563 9.49 17.35 13.18
C ALA A 563 8.21 17.19 12.36
N ARG A 564 7.18 17.95 12.72
CA ARG A 564 6.06 18.23 11.82
C ARG A 564 6.54 19.15 10.70
N ARG A 565 5.83 19.14 9.57
CA ARG A 565 6.12 20.01 8.42
C ARG A 565 6.30 21.48 8.80
N ALA A 566 5.39 22.04 9.60
CA ALA A 566 5.43 23.45 10.01
C ALA A 566 6.67 23.75 10.86
N GLY A 567 6.92 22.91 11.87
CA GLY A 567 8.08 23.00 12.74
C GLY A 567 9.40 22.88 11.98
N LEU A 568 9.52 21.93 11.05
CA LEU A 568 10.72 21.77 10.22
C LEU A 568 11.00 23.02 9.38
N THR A 569 9.95 23.61 8.79
CA THR A 569 10.09 24.85 8.01
C THR A 569 10.54 26.02 8.88
N ALA A 570 10.02 26.16 10.10
CA ALA A 570 10.46 27.19 11.03
C ALA A 570 11.91 26.98 11.46
N LEU A 571 12.30 25.75 11.81
CA LEU A 571 13.66 25.41 12.20
C LEU A 571 14.68 25.76 11.10
N LEU A 572 14.37 25.44 9.84
CA LEU A 572 15.27 25.71 8.72
C LEU A 572 15.53 27.20 8.48
N ARG A 573 14.58 28.07 8.84
CA ARG A 573 14.81 29.53 8.80
C ARG A 573 15.86 29.97 9.81
N GLU A 574 15.93 29.27 10.93
CA GLU A 574 16.83 29.62 12.02
C GLU A 574 18.21 28.97 11.89
N THR A 575 18.34 27.94 11.06
CA THR A 575 19.64 27.34 10.70
C THR A 575 20.24 27.95 9.44
N THR A 576 19.58 28.94 8.83
CA THR A 576 20.03 29.66 7.63
C THR A 576 20.19 31.15 7.94
N PRO A 577 21.24 31.85 7.46
CA PRO A 577 21.40 33.28 7.67
C PRO A 577 20.26 34.09 7.05
N VAL A 578 19.85 35.16 7.74
CA VAL A 578 18.91 36.15 7.19
C VAL A 578 19.65 36.98 6.13
N PRO A 579 19.10 37.15 4.91
CA PRO A 579 19.75 37.97 3.90
C PRO A 579 19.92 39.42 4.41
N PRO A 580 21.05 40.10 4.14
CA PRO A 580 21.17 41.52 4.41
C PRO A 580 20.08 42.29 3.64
N PRO A 581 19.56 43.40 4.20
CA PRO A 581 18.60 44.24 3.48
C PRO A 581 19.21 44.67 2.15
N ALA A 582 18.40 44.67 1.09
CA ALA A 582 18.84 45.09 -0.23
C ALA A 582 19.47 46.50 -0.13
N PRO A 583 20.62 46.76 -0.78
CA PRO A 583 21.21 48.09 -0.77
C PRO A 583 20.16 49.08 -1.31
N ALA A 584 19.94 50.16 -0.56
CA ALA A 584 19.06 51.24 -0.99
C ALA A 584 19.49 51.67 -2.40
N GLY A 585 18.60 51.45 -3.37
CA GLY A 585 18.89 51.73 -4.77
C GLY A 585 19.38 53.16 -4.92
N THR A 586 20.52 53.32 -5.60
CA THR A 586 21.00 54.63 -6.04
C THR A 586 19.86 55.32 -6.77
N PRO A 587 19.46 56.55 -6.41
CA PRO A 587 18.38 57.24 -7.09
C PRO A 587 18.71 57.33 -8.59
N ALA A 588 17.80 56.82 -9.43
CA ALA A 588 17.95 56.88 -10.87
C ALA A 588 18.13 58.36 -11.30
N PRO A 589 19.06 58.68 -12.20
CA PRO A 589 19.15 60.03 -12.74
C PRO A 589 17.82 60.37 -13.42
N ARG A 590 17.26 61.53 -13.07
CA ARG A 590 16.08 62.08 -13.75
C ARG A 590 16.33 62.06 -15.26
N GLN A 591 15.43 61.43 -16.01
CA GLN A 591 15.38 61.63 -17.44
C GLN A 591 15.10 63.12 -17.69
N PRO A 592 15.84 63.79 -18.61
CA PRO A 592 15.46 65.11 -19.05
C PRO A 592 14.15 64.99 -19.83
N ASP A 593 13.20 65.87 -19.50
CA ASP A 593 11.97 66.05 -20.27
C ASP A 593 12.33 66.47 -21.70
N GLU A 594 11.94 65.66 -22.68
CA GLU A 594 11.64 66.09 -24.06
C GLU A 594 10.73 65.06 -24.76
#